data_AF-A0A3D5UWM6-F1
#
_entry.id   AF-A0A3D5UWM6-F1
#
_cell.length_a   1.000
_cell.length_b   1.000
_cell.length_c   1.000
_cell.angle_alpha   90.00
_cell.angle_beta   90.00
_cell.angle_gamma   90.00
#
_symmetry.space_group_name_H-M   'P 1'
#
loop_
_entity.id
_entity.type
_entity.pdbx_description
1 polymer ?
#
loop_
_entity_poly.entity_id
_entity_poly.type
_entity_poly.pdbx_seq_one_letter_code
_entity_poly.pdbx_strand_id
1 'polypeptide(L)'
;MSATTLLAIVLILALAGYLWGRANAGAIKQTGKAMHSVPAYHGYFVALACGLPAFLLVLVWLAAQSTVIDAIIVADLPSYITDGVEASRMSLILSEIKSIAAGRIFGTPDQALLDAAERYSALQDIASLAMVVSTLAIAIAGMVYARSRLSLEFRARNRVDGILRWLLIVCSILAIMTTLGIILSLVIESFAFFSRVPVFDFLFGMTWSPQTPIRADQVAAAGAFG
;
A
#
# COMPACT_ATOMS: atom_id res chain seq x y z
N MET A 1 -8.73 -8.14 9.36
CA MET A 1 -7.93 -7.20 10.19
C MET A 1 -7.68 -5.89 9.45
N SER A 2 -7.67 -4.75 10.14
CA SER A 2 -7.37 -3.45 9.49
C SER A 2 -5.88 -3.30 9.21
N ALA A 3 -5.52 -2.62 8.12
CA ALA A 3 -4.11 -2.32 7.78
C ALA A 3 -3.37 -1.62 8.94
N THR A 4 -4.10 -0.80 9.72
CA THR A 4 -3.57 -0.12 10.91
C THR A 4 -3.07 -1.10 11.98
N THR A 5 -3.74 -2.23 12.18
CA THR A 5 -3.32 -3.24 13.17
C THR A 5 -2.02 -3.94 12.76
N LEU A 6 -1.87 -4.31 11.48
CA LEU A 6 -0.65 -4.92 10.97
C LEU A 6 0.54 -3.96 11.08
N LEU A 7 0.34 -2.70 10.72
CA LEU A 7 1.38 -1.67 10.86
C LEU A 7 1.75 -1.41 12.33
N ALA A 8 0.76 -1.40 13.24
CA ALA A 8 1.01 -1.27 14.66
C ALA A 8 1.85 -2.45 15.21
N ILE A 9 1.55 -3.69 14.78
CA ILE A 9 2.33 -4.88 15.15
C ILE A 9 3.79 -4.72 14.70
N VAL A 10 4.03 -4.31 13.46
CA VAL A 10 5.39 -4.10 12.94
C VAL A 10 6.14 -3.02 13.75
N LEU A 11 5.48 -1.90 14.08
CA LEU A 11 6.07 -0.85 14.89
C LEU A 11 6.43 -1.32 16.31
N ILE A 12 5.53 -2.09 16.94
CA ILE A 12 5.77 -2.67 18.27
C ILE A 12 6.95 -3.64 18.23
N LEU A 13 7.03 -4.51 17.21
CA LEU A 13 8.13 -5.46 17.05
C LEU A 13 9.47 -4.74 16.79
N ALA A 14 9.46 -3.69 15.97
CA ALA A 14 10.65 -2.88 15.72
C ALA A 14 11.12 -2.15 17.00
N LEU A 15 10.19 -1.62 17.80
CA LEU A 15 10.48 -0.98 19.09
C LEU A 15 11.04 -2.00 20.09
N ALA A 16 10.43 -3.18 20.19
CA ALA A 16 10.92 -4.26 21.04
C ALA A 16 12.33 -4.70 20.63
N GLY A 17 12.58 -4.84 19.32
CA GLY A 17 13.90 -5.12 18.77
C GLY A 17 14.93 -4.04 19.09
N TYR A 18 14.55 -2.76 19.01
CA TYR A 18 15.41 -1.63 19.39
C TYR A 18 15.81 -1.69 20.86
N LEU A 19 14.83 -1.82 21.76
CA LEU A 19 15.05 -1.85 23.20
C LEU A 19 15.93 -3.04 23.59
N TRP A 20 15.64 -4.20 23.02
CA TRP A 20 16.40 -5.43 23.26
C TRP A 20 17.85 -5.32 22.74
N GLY A 21 18.06 -4.83 21.51
CA GLY A 21 19.40 -4.63 20.95
C GLY A 21 20.22 -3.60 21.73
N ARG A 22 19.59 -2.52 22.21
CA ARG A 22 20.22 -1.50 23.04
C ARG A 22 20.59 -2.04 24.42
N ALA A 23 19.70 -2.79 25.07
CA ALA A 23 19.94 -3.38 26.40
C ALA A 23 21.11 -4.37 26.36
N ASN A 24 21.15 -5.24 25.34
CA ASN A 24 22.21 -6.23 25.19
C ASN A 24 23.59 -5.56 24.98
N ALA A 25 23.67 -4.56 24.11
CA ALA A 25 24.91 -3.81 23.91
C ALA A 25 25.32 -2.99 25.16
N GLY A 26 24.34 -2.48 25.92
CA GLY A 26 24.57 -1.81 27.19
C GLY A 26 25.21 -2.72 28.24
N ALA A 27 24.70 -3.95 28.40
CA ALA A 27 25.25 -4.96 29.32
C ALA A 27 26.69 -5.34 28.94
N ILE A 28 26.97 -5.49 27.64
CA ILE A 28 28.33 -5.77 27.15
C ILE A 28 29.29 -4.61 27.45
N LYS A 29 28.85 -3.35 27.31
CA LYS A 29 29.67 -2.17 27.64
C LYS A 29 30.10 -2.14 29.12
N GLN A 30 29.24 -2.60 30.03
CA GLN A 30 29.54 -2.64 31.47
C GLN A 30 30.65 -3.63 31.84
N THR A 31 30.97 -4.59 30.96
CA THR A 31 32.10 -5.52 31.15
C THR A 31 33.49 -4.90 30.90
N GLY A 32 33.56 -3.60 30.60
CA GLY A 32 34.81 -2.85 30.45
C GLY A 32 35.51 -3.03 29.09
N LYS A 33 34.97 -3.86 28.19
CA LYS A 33 35.51 -4.03 26.83
C LYS A 33 35.12 -2.84 25.94
N ALA A 34 36.10 -2.28 25.22
CA ALA A 34 35.86 -1.23 24.26
C ALA A 34 34.97 -1.73 23.11
N MET A 35 33.86 -1.03 22.85
CA MET A 35 33.00 -1.27 21.68
C MET A 35 33.24 -0.20 20.63
N HIS A 36 33.19 -0.59 19.37
CA HIS A 36 33.36 0.33 18.24
C HIS A 36 32.13 1.25 18.05
N SER A 37 30.92 0.82 18.42
CA SER A 37 29.68 1.58 18.23
C SER A 37 28.94 1.78 19.55
N VAL A 38 28.24 2.92 19.69
CA VAL A 38 27.40 3.17 20.86
C VAL A 38 26.19 2.22 20.88
N PRO A 39 25.69 1.80 22.07
CA PRO A 39 24.60 0.83 22.20
C PRO A 39 23.33 1.15 21.39
N ALA A 40 23.05 2.44 21.16
CA ALA A 40 21.91 2.87 20.35
C ALA A 40 21.96 2.35 18.90
N TYR A 41 23.13 2.31 18.26
CA TYR A 41 23.27 1.80 16.87
C TYR A 41 23.01 0.30 16.77
N HIS A 42 23.32 -0.47 17.81
CA HIS A 42 22.96 -1.89 17.86
C HIS A 42 21.44 -2.07 17.95
N GLY A 43 20.76 -1.23 18.74
CA GLY A 43 19.29 -1.16 18.77
C GLY A 43 18.70 -0.82 17.40
N TYR A 44 19.20 0.24 16.74
CA TYR A 44 18.72 0.61 15.40
C TYR A 44 18.94 -0.49 14.37
N PHE A 45 20.09 -1.17 14.41
CA PHE A 45 20.35 -2.29 13.50
C PHE A 45 19.36 -3.44 13.69
N VAL A 46 19.09 -3.85 14.94
CA VAL A 46 18.11 -4.92 15.22
C VAL A 46 16.71 -4.50 14.78
N ALA A 47 16.31 -3.26 15.11
CA ALA A 47 15.00 -2.73 14.72
C ALA A 47 14.81 -2.69 13.20
N LEU A 48 15.84 -2.29 12.45
CA LEU A 48 15.80 -2.29 10.98
C LEU A 48 15.80 -3.72 10.42
N ALA A 49 16.58 -4.64 11.00
CA ALA A 49 16.66 -6.03 10.55
C ALA A 49 15.35 -6.81 10.74
N CYS A 50 14.57 -6.52 11.79
CA CYS A 50 13.25 -7.13 11.99
C CYS A 50 12.12 -6.32 11.35
N GLY A 51 12.16 -5.00 11.48
CA GLY A 51 11.09 -4.10 11.08
C GLY A 51 10.99 -3.91 9.58
N LEU A 52 12.12 -3.70 8.88
CA LEU A 52 12.09 -3.40 7.45
C LEU A 52 11.57 -4.59 6.61
N PRO A 53 12.03 -5.85 6.79
CA PRO A 53 11.49 -6.98 6.04
C PRO A 53 10.02 -7.25 6.36
N ALA A 54 9.63 -7.15 7.64
CA ALA A 54 8.24 -7.33 8.07
C ALA A 54 7.31 -6.25 7.48
N PHE A 55 7.78 -5.00 7.43
CA PHE A 55 7.07 -3.89 6.81
C PHE A 55 6.89 -4.11 5.30
N LEU A 56 7.95 -4.52 4.59
CA LEU A 56 7.88 -4.80 3.16
C LEU A 56 6.92 -5.95 2.85
N LEU A 57 6.91 -7.02 3.64
CA LEU A 57 5.94 -8.12 3.49
C LEU A 57 4.51 -7.58 3.59
N VAL A 58 4.21 -6.78 4.61
CA VAL A 58 2.88 -6.20 4.82
C VAL A 58 2.50 -5.28 3.66
N LEU A 59 3.40 -4.44 3.16
CA LEU A 59 3.13 -3.57 2.01
C LEU A 59 2.82 -4.37 0.73
N VAL A 60 3.62 -5.40 0.44
CA VAL A 60 3.41 -6.25 -0.73
C VAL A 60 2.06 -6.95 -0.64
N TRP A 61 1.73 -7.48 0.53
CA TRP A 61 0.43 -8.12 0.73
C TRP A 61 -0.73 -7.12 0.63
N LEU A 62 -0.64 -5.93 1.24
CA LEU A 62 -1.70 -4.92 1.14
C LEU A 62 -1.96 -4.50 -0.32
N ALA A 63 -0.93 -4.44 -1.16
CA ALA A 63 -1.08 -4.16 -2.58
C ALA A 63 -1.66 -5.34 -3.38
N ALA A 64 -1.34 -6.58 -2.99
CA ALA A 64 -1.74 -7.78 -3.72
C ALA A 64 -3.04 -8.43 -3.23
N GLN A 65 -3.47 -8.15 -1.99
CA GLN A 65 -4.52 -8.89 -1.28
C GLN A 65 -5.83 -8.90 -2.06
N SER A 66 -6.30 -7.75 -2.55
CA SER A 66 -7.56 -7.68 -3.31
C SER A 66 -7.46 -8.49 -4.59
N THR A 67 -6.37 -8.33 -5.35
CA THR A 67 -6.17 -9.01 -6.63
C THR A 67 -6.12 -10.53 -6.45
N VAL A 68 -5.41 -11.02 -5.42
CA VAL A 68 -5.28 -12.45 -5.15
C VAL A 68 -6.61 -13.04 -4.70
N ILE A 69 -7.30 -12.41 -3.75
CA ILE A 69 -8.58 -12.93 -3.24
C ILE A 69 -9.66 -12.87 -4.34
N ASP A 70 -9.74 -11.78 -5.10
CA ASP A 70 -10.69 -11.64 -6.20
C ASP A 70 -10.44 -12.71 -7.27
N ALA A 71 -9.18 -12.96 -7.63
CA ALA A 71 -8.83 -14.01 -8.60
C ALA A 71 -9.24 -15.41 -8.13
N ILE A 72 -9.08 -15.71 -6.84
CA ILE A 72 -9.52 -16.99 -6.25
C ILE A 72 -11.04 -17.11 -6.29
N ILE A 73 -11.77 -16.05 -5.92
CA ILE A 73 -13.24 -16.07 -5.96
C ILE A 73 -13.77 -16.24 -7.38
N VAL A 74 -13.23 -15.50 -8.35
CA VAL A 74 -13.66 -15.62 -9.76
C VAL A 74 -13.42 -17.03 -10.29
N ALA A 75 -12.34 -17.69 -9.88
CA ALA A 75 -12.04 -19.07 -10.26
C ALA A 75 -13.00 -20.10 -9.62
N ASP A 76 -13.52 -19.81 -8.41
CA ASP A 76 -14.47 -20.67 -7.70
C ASP A 76 -15.94 -20.42 -8.13
N LEU A 77 -16.23 -19.35 -8.89
CA LEU A 77 -17.59 -19.04 -9.34
C LEU A 77 -18.11 -20.04 -10.38
N PRO A 78 -19.42 -20.40 -10.34
CA PRO A 78 -20.03 -21.24 -11.36
C PRO A 78 -19.92 -20.64 -12.77
N SER A 79 -19.71 -21.49 -13.78
CA SER A 79 -19.49 -21.04 -15.16
C SER A 79 -20.66 -20.24 -15.75
N TYR A 80 -21.90 -20.50 -15.29
CA TYR A 80 -23.08 -19.73 -15.72
C TYR A 80 -23.05 -18.25 -15.29
N ILE A 81 -22.23 -17.88 -14.29
CA ILE A 81 -22.03 -16.50 -13.82
C ILE A 81 -20.86 -15.85 -14.56
N THR A 82 -19.88 -16.63 -15.04
CA THR A 82 -18.65 -16.12 -15.64
C THR A 82 -18.65 -16.12 -17.17
N ASP A 83 -19.40 -17.03 -17.80
CA ASP A 83 -19.37 -17.26 -19.24
C ASP A 83 -20.00 -16.08 -20.01
N GLY A 84 -19.20 -15.48 -20.92
CA GLY A 84 -19.67 -14.39 -21.78
C GLY A 84 -19.90 -13.05 -21.07
N VAL A 85 -19.42 -12.89 -19.83
CA VAL A 85 -19.61 -11.66 -19.04
C VAL A 85 -18.51 -10.64 -19.32
N GLU A 86 -18.90 -9.40 -19.62
CA GLU A 86 -17.98 -8.28 -19.77
C GLU A 86 -17.26 -7.93 -18.45
N ALA A 87 -16.04 -7.39 -18.54
CA ALA A 87 -15.24 -7.02 -17.38
C ALA A 87 -15.95 -6.00 -16.45
N SER A 88 -16.74 -5.09 -17.01
CA SER A 88 -17.56 -4.11 -16.28
C SER A 88 -18.56 -4.82 -15.37
N ARG A 89 -19.33 -5.76 -15.90
CA ARG A 89 -20.33 -6.53 -15.15
C ARG A 89 -19.68 -7.46 -14.13
N MET A 90 -18.52 -8.04 -14.43
CA MET A 90 -17.76 -8.83 -13.45
C MET A 90 -17.36 -8.00 -12.23
N SER A 91 -16.93 -6.75 -12.44
CA SER A 91 -16.59 -5.85 -11.31
C SER A 91 -17.80 -5.50 -10.43
N LEU A 92 -19.01 -5.45 -11.01
CA LEU A 92 -20.25 -5.27 -10.26
C LEU A 92 -20.58 -6.51 -9.42
N ILE A 93 -20.45 -7.71 -10.00
CA ILE A 93 -20.68 -8.97 -9.28
C ILE A 93 -19.70 -9.10 -8.11
N LEU A 94 -18.41 -8.82 -8.31
CA LEU A 94 -17.43 -8.82 -7.22
C LEU A 94 -17.76 -7.77 -6.15
N SER A 95 -18.25 -6.60 -6.55
CA SER A 95 -18.66 -5.56 -5.60
C SER A 95 -19.90 -5.97 -4.79
N GLU A 96 -20.81 -6.73 -5.39
CA GLU A 96 -21.97 -7.32 -4.73
C GLU A 96 -21.55 -8.38 -3.72
N ILE A 97 -20.70 -9.34 -4.12
CA ILE A 97 -20.13 -10.37 -3.21
C ILE A 97 -19.44 -9.71 -2.01
N LYS A 98 -18.63 -8.68 -2.25
CA LYS A 98 -17.96 -7.91 -1.19
C LYS A 98 -18.93 -7.16 -0.29
N SER A 99 -20.05 -6.69 -0.83
CA SER A 99 -21.09 -6.01 -0.06
C SER A 99 -21.86 -6.99 0.82
N ILE A 100 -22.24 -8.15 0.28
CA ILE A 100 -22.88 -9.25 1.03
C ILE A 100 -21.95 -9.73 2.15
N ALA A 101 -20.66 -9.96 1.85
CA ALA A 101 -19.68 -10.36 2.85
C ALA A 101 -19.49 -9.31 3.97
N ALA A 102 -19.72 -8.03 3.66
CA ALA A 102 -19.73 -6.95 4.63
C ALA A 102 -21.06 -6.80 5.38
N GLY A 103 -22.02 -7.71 5.19
CA GLY A 103 -23.35 -7.69 5.81
C GLY A 103 -24.33 -6.70 5.16
N ARG A 104 -24.01 -6.16 3.97
CA ARG A 104 -24.89 -5.26 3.21
C ARG A 104 -25.55 -6.04 2.08
N ILE A 105 -26.78 -6.49 2.34
CA ILE A 105 -27.57 -7.27 1.39
C ILE A 105 -28.60 -6.35 0.74
N PHE A 106 -28.64 -6.34 -0.59
CA PHE A 106 -29.66 -5.64 -1.38
C PHE A 106 -30.54 -6.67 -2.08
N GLY A 107 -31.86 -6.55 -1.92
CA GLY A 107 -32.81 -7.47 -2.55
C GLY A 107 -32.70 -8.92 -2.06
N THR A 108 -32.88 -9.88 -2.97
CA THR A 108 -32.77 -11.32 -2.72
C THR A 108 -31.62 -11.88 -3.57
N PRO A 109 -30.40 -11.98 -3.02
CA PRO A 109 -29.24 -12.48 -3.77
C PRO A 109 -29.41 -13.93 -4.21
N ASP A 110 -28.80 -14.29 -5.33
CA ASP A 110 -28.65 -15.69 -5.74
C ASP A 110 -27.86 -16.48 -4.67
N GLN A 111 -28.21 -17.74 -4.46
CA GLN A 111 -27.56 -18.58 -3.44
C GLN A 111 -26.06 -18.74 -3.72
N ALA A 112 -25.66 -18.82 -4.99
CA ALA A 112 -24.26 -18.85 -5.38
C ALA A 112 -23.47 -17.60 -4.96
N LEU A 113 -24.12 -16.42 -4.90
CA LEU A 113 -23.48 -15.18 -4.44
C LEU A 113 -23.34 -15.15 -2.91
N LEU A 114 -24.28 -15.75 -2.18
CA LEU A 114 -24.19 -15.91 -0.73
C LEU A 114 -23.03 -16.85 -0.36
N ASP A 115 -22.93 -17.99 -1.03
CA ASP A 115 -21.85 -18.96 -0.83
C ASP A 115 -20.48 -18.35 -1.18
N ALA A 116 -20.40 -17.58 -2.28
CA ALA A 116 -19.19 -16.86 -2.65
C ALA A 116 -18.81 -15.77 -1.63
N ALA A 117 -19.80 -15.10 -1.01
CA ALA A 117 -19.56 -14.09 0.01
C ALA A 117 -19.05 -14.70 1.32
N GLU A 118 -19.60 -15.85 1.75
CA GLU A 118 -19.08 -16.61 2.90
C GLU A 118 -17.64 -17.07 2.65
N ARG A 119 -17.38 -17.62 1.46
CA ARG A 119 -16.03 -18.01 1.02
C ARG A 119 -15.06 -16.83 1.02
N TYR A 120 -15.50 -15.68 0.54
CA TYR A 120 -14.70 -14.45 0.53
C TYR A 120 -14.33 -14.01 1.95
N SER A 121 -15.29 -14.04 2.89
CA SER A 121 -15.02 -13.74 4.30
C SER A 121 -14.01 -14.72 4.91
N ALA A 122 -14.20 -16.02 4.68
CA ALA A 122 -13.29 -17.05 5.17
C ALA A 122 -11.86 -16.88 4.62
N LEU A 123 -11.73 -16.56 3.33
CA LEU A 123 -10.42 -16.26 2.71
C LEU A 123 -9.78 -15.02 3.31
N GLN A 124 -10.55 -13.96 3.58
CA GLN A 124 -10.03 -12.77 4.26
C GLN A 124 -9.52 -13.10 5.67
N ASP A 125 -10.24 -13.93 6.42
CA ASP A 125 -9.86 -14.31 7.78
C ASP A 125 -8.58 -15.15 7.77
N ILE A 126 -8.52 -16.18 6.92
CA ILE A 126 -7.33 -17.02 6.73
C ILE A 126 -6.14 -16.17 6.31
N ALA A 127 -6.31 -15.31 5.30
CA ALA A 127 -5.26 -14.41 4.84
C ALA A 127 -4.77 -13.48 5.96
N SER A 128 -5.69 -12.94 6.76
CA SER A 128 -5.32 -12.05 7.85
C SER A 128 -4.48 -12.75 8.92
N LEU A 129 -4.86 -13.97 9.29
CA LEU A 129 -4.12 -14.79 10.26
C LEU A 129 -2.77 -15.22 9.70
N ALA A 130 -2.74 -15.71 8.45
CA ALA A 130 -1.51 -16.09 7.76
C ALA A 130 -0.52 -14.92 7.69
N MET A 131 -1.01 -13.70 7.45
CA MET A 131 -0.18 -12.50 7.46
C MET A 131 0.38 -12.18 8.83
N VAL A 132 -0.42 -12.25 9.90
CA VAL A 132 0.09 -12.05 11.28
C VAL A 132 1.21 -13.04 11.60
N VAL A 133 0.98 -14.32 11.33
CA VAL A 133 1.96 -15.39 11.59
C VAL A 133 3.23 -15.16 10.77
N SER A 134 3.09 -14.83 9.49
CA SER A 134 4.23 -14.58 8.59
C SER A 134 5.03 -13.33 9.01
N THR A 135 4.35 -12.25 9.37
CA THR A 135 4.98 -11.02 9.88
C THR A 135 5.76 -11.29 11.17
N LEU A 136 5.17 -12.03 12.12
CA LEU A 136 5.86 -12.43 13.36
C LEU A 136 7.06 -13.31 13.06
N ALA A 137 6.93 -14.32 12.20
CA ALA A 137 8.01 -15.22 11.82
C ALA A 137 9.19 -14.47 11.19
N ILE A 138 8.93 -13.57 10.25
CA ILE A 138 9.98 -12.75 9.62
C ILE A 138 10.64 -11.80 10.62
N ALA A 139 9.85 -11.16 11.49
CA ALA A 139 10.40 -10.27 12.50
C ALA A 139 11.31 -11.01 13.50
N ILE A 140 10.89 -12.20 13.96
CA ILE A 140 11.70 -13.06 14.83
C ILE A 140 12.97 -13.52 14.10
N ALA A 141 12.86 -13.96 12.84
CA ALA A 141 14.01 -14.34 12.04
C ALA A 141 15.01 -13.19 11.88
N GLY A 142 14.53 -11.97 11.62
CA GLY A 142 15.35 -10.75 11.55
C GLY A 142 16.04 -10.44 12.89
N MET A 143 15.35 -10.64 14.01
CA MET A 143 15.92 -10.44 15.35
C MET A 143 17.01 -11.49 15.67
N VAL A 144 16.78 -12.77 15.36
CA VAL A 144 17.76 -13.85 15.52
C VAL A 144 18.97 -13.62 14.63
N TYR A 145 18.75 -13.25 13.37
CA TYR A 145 19.82 -12.88 12.44
C TYR A 145 20.65 -11.73 12.99
N ALA A 146 20.01 -10.65 13.43
CA ALA A 146 20.70 -9.51 14.00
C ALA A 146 21.51 -9.92 15.25
N ARG A 147 20.93 -10.72 16.14
CA ARG A 147 21.62 -11.26 17.33
C ARG A 147 22.92 -11.97 16.99
N SER A 148 22.87 -12.89 16.02
CA SER A 148 24.05 -13.69 15.63
C SER A 148 25.19 -12.84 15.06
N ARG A 149 24.90 -11.61 14.61
CA ARG A 149 25.88 -10.66 14.07
C ARG A 149 26.38 -9.64 15.09
N LEU A 150 25.78 -9.55 16.27
CA LEU A 150 26.19 -8.62 17.32
C LEU A 150 27.46 -9.15 18.02
N SER A 151 28.62 -8.70 17.55
CA SER A 151 29.91 -8.86 18.23
C SER A 151 30.44 -7.50 18.71
N LEU A 152 31.43 -7.52 19.61
CA LEU A 152 32.11 -6.31 20.13
C LEU A 152 32.75 -5.46 19.02
N GLU A 153 33.20 -6.11 17.95
CA GLU A 153 33.85 -5.47 16.79
C GLU A 153 32.84 -5.05 15.71
N PHE A 154 31.56 -5.36 15.88
CA PHE A 154 30.55 -5.09 14.87
C PHE A 154 30.34 -3.58 14.67
N ARG A 155 30.58 -3.13 13.44
CA ARG A 155 30.38 -1.73 13.01
C ARG A 155 28.90 -1.47 12.72
N ALA A 156 28.08 -1.45 13.77
CA ALA A 156 26.62 -1.24 13.67
C ALA A 156 26.26 0.06 12.95
N ARG A 157 27.00 1.15 13.20
CA ARG A 157 26.79 2.44 12.54
C ARG A 157 26.86 2.34 11.01
N ASN A 158 27.94 1.78 10.46
CA ASN A 158 28.12 1.68 9.01
C ASN A 158 26.99 0.89 8.32
N ARG A 159 26.46 -0.14 8.99
CA ARG A 159 25.35 -0.94 8.46
C ARG A 159 24.04 -0.14 8.48
N VAL A 160 23.74 0.54 9.58
CA VAL A 160 22.55 1.40 9.70
C VAL A 160 22.61 2.54 8.68
N ASP A 161 23.74 3.24 8.57
CA ASP A 161 23.94 4.33 7.62
C ASP A 161 23.79 3.84 6.18
N GLY A 162 24.28 2.63 5.86
CA GLY A 162 24.09 2.00 4.56
C GLY A 162 22.62 1.71 4.23
N ILE A 163 21.85 1.19 5.19
CA ILE A 163 20.41 0.94 5.04
C ILE A 163 19.65 2.26 4.83
N LEU A 164 19.90 3.26 5.68
CA LEU A 164 19.25 4.57 5.59
C LEU A 164 19.58 5.29 4.27
N ARG A 165 20.84 5.23 3.82
CA ARG A 165 21.25 5.80 2.54
C ARG A 165 20.49 5.18 1.38
N TRP A 166 20.37 3.85 1.34
CA TRP A 166 19.59 3.16 0.30
C TRP A 166 18.11 3.51 0.36
N LEU A 167 17.52 3.55 1.55
CA LEU A 167 16.13 3.95 1.76
C LEU A 167 15.86 5.36 1.20
N LEU A 168 16.73 6.32 1.53
CA LEU A 168 16.63 7.69 1.05
C LEU A 168 16.81 7.80 -0.47
N ILE A 169 17.72 7.02 -1.06
CA ILE A 169 17.89 6.95 -2.52
C ILE A 169 16.59 6.47 -3.19
N VAL A 170 16.03 5.35 -2.73
CA VAL A 170 14.78 4.81 -3.30
C VAL A 170 13.63 5.80 -3.13
N CYS A 171 13.50 6.40 -1.95
CA CYS A 171 12.48 7.41 -1.68
C CYS A 171 12.62 8.63 -2.60
N SER A 172 13.85 9.11 -2.81
CA SER A 172 14.13 10.24 -3.69
C SER A 172 13.82 9.91 -5.16
N ILE A 173 14.15 8.71 -5.63
CA ILE A 173 13.83 8.27 -7.00
C ILE A 173 12.31 8.22 -7.20
N LEU A 174 11.59 7.62 -6.25
CA LEU A 174 10.13 7.56 -6.30
C LEU A 174 9.51 8.96 -6.30
N ALA A 175 9.97 9.86 -5.43
CA ALA A 175 9.48 11.23 -5.37
C ALA A 175 9.69 11.97 -6.71
N ILE A 176 10.87 11.87 -7.32
CA ILE A 176 11.17 12.48 -8.63
C ILE A 176 10.30 11.86 -9.73
N MET A 177 10.11 10.54 -9.72
CA MET A 177 9.22 9.88 -10.69
C MET A 177 7.76 10.34 -10.55
N THR A 178 7.25 10.48 -9.33
CA THR A 178 5.89 10.95 -9.09
C THR A 178 5.70 12.39 -9.54
N THR A 179 6.65 13.29 -9.22
CA THR A 179 6.55 14.69 -9.68
C THR A 179 6.61 14.79 -11.19
N LEU A 180 7.50 14.03 -11.84
CA LEU A 180 7.54 13.95 -13.30
C LEU A 180 6.24 13.41 -13.88
N GLY A 181 5.66 12.37 -13.28
CA GLY A 181 4.39 11.79 -13.71
C GLY A 181 3.23 12.78 -13.63
N ILE A 182 3.14 13.54 -12.53
CA ILE A 182 2.12 14.60 -12.36
C ILE A 182 2.31 15.69 -13.41
N ILE A 183 3.54 16.18 -13.60
CA ILE A 183 3.84 17.22 -14.59
C ILE A 183 3.46 16.73 -15.99
N LEU A 184 3.87 15.51 -16.36
CA LEU A 184 3.58 14.96 -17.69
C LEU A 184 2.08 14.78 -17.91
N SER A 185 1.34 14.30 -16.91
CA SER A 185 -0.12 14.18 -16.97
C SER A 185 -0.78 15.53 -17.20
N LEU A 186 -0.38 16.56 -16.44
CA LEU A 186 -0.95 17.91 -16.57
C LEU A 186 -0.58 18.55 -17.92
N VAL A 187 0.65 18.35 -18.40
CA VAL A 187 1.12 18.91 -19.68
C VAL A 187 0.38 18.28 -20.86
N ILE A 188 0.22 16.95 -20.89
CA ILE A 188 -0.50 16.27 -21.97
C ILE A 188 -1.97 16.72 -22.00
N GLU A 189 -2.63 16.74 -20.84
CA GLU A 189 -4.03 17.18 -20.74
C GLU A 189 -4.19 18.66 -21.13
N SER A 190 -3.23 19.51 -20.73
CA SER A 190 -3.21 20.93 -21.12
C SER A 190 -3.04 21.08 -22.63
N PHE A 191 -2.15 20.32 -23.27
CA PHE A 191 -2.02 20.34 -24.74
C PHE A 191 -3.30 19.88 -25.44
N ALA A 192 -3.96 18.84 -24.93
CA ALA A 192 -5.23 18.38 -25.48
C ALA A 192 -6.32 19.46 -25.36
N PHE A 193 -6.40 20.16 -24.23
CA PHE A 193 -7.30 21.30 -24.04
C PHE A 193 -7.00 22.44 -25.01
N PHE A 194 -5.74 22.89 -25.08
CA PHE A 194 -5.35 24.03 -25.92
C PHE A 194 -5.37 23.74 -27.42
N SER A 195 -5.48 22.47 -27.83
CA SER A 195 -5.79 22.09 -29.21
C SER A 195 -7.24 22.40 -29.60
N ARG A 196 -8.16 22.43 -28.63
CA ARG A 196 -9.58 22.75 -28.83
C ARG A 196 -9.88 24.22 -28.56
N VAL A 197 -9.17 24.80 -27.60
CA VAL A 197 -9.33 26.19 -27.16
C VAL A 197 -8.02 26.93 -27.38
N PRO A 198 -7.93 27.87 -28.34
CA PRO A 198 -6.71 28.64 -28.55
C PRO A 198 -6.29 29.38 -27.28
N VAL A 199 -4.99 29.32 -26.95
CA VAL A 199 -4.43 29.94 -25.73
C VAL A 199 -4.75 31.44 -25.64
N PHE A 200 -4.74 32.15 -26.78
CA PHE A 200 -5.06 33.58 -26.82
C PHE A 200 -6.53 33.87 -26.53
N ASP A 201 -7.45 33.04 -27.04
CA ASP A 201 -8.88 33.19 -26.75
C ASP A 201 -9.19 32.83 -25.30
N PHE A 202 -8.48 31.84 -24.73
CA PHE A 202 -8.58 31.49 -23.32
C PHE A 202 -8.09 32.60 -22.38
N LEU A 203 -6.95 33.22 -22.69
CA LEU A 203 -6.32 34.24 -21.84
C LEU A 203 -6.88 35.66 -22.05
N PHE A 204 -7.28 36.00 -23.28
CA PHE A 204 -7.67 37.36 -23.67
C PHE A 204 -9.09 37.44 -24.27
N GLY A 205 -9.87 36.36 -24.21
CA GLY A 205 -11.24 36.33 -24.70
C GLY A 205 -12.11 37.39 -24.02
N MET A 206 -12.83 38.17 -24.83
CA MET A 206 -13.72 39.25 -24.36
C MET A 206 -15.18 38.79 -24.21
N THR A 207 -15.47 37.52 -24.51
CA THR A 207 -16.80 36.90 -24.43
C THR A 207 -16.92 36.04 -23.17
N TRP A 208 -17.66 36.52 -22.18
CA TRP A 208 -17.97 35.76 -20.96
C TRP A 208 -19.36 35.15 -21.07
N SER A 209 -19.44 33.83 -21.24
CA SER A 209 -20.69 33.06 -21.20
C SER A 209 -20.51 31.77 -20.40
N PRO A 210 -20.70 31.79 -19.07
CA PRO A 210 -20.45 30.65 -18.18
C PRO A 210 -21.54 29.57 -18.22
N GLN A 211 -22.61 29.75 -18.99
CA GLN A 211 -23.76 28.84 -18.99
C GLN A 211 -23.63 27.83 -20.13
N THR A 212 -23.34 26.57 -19.79
CA THR A 212 -23.53 25.42 -20.68
C THR A 212 -24.96 24.86 -20.49
N PRO A 213 -25.77 24.72 -21.56
CA PRO A 213 -27.08 24.10 -21.44
C PRO A 213 -26.94 22.62 -21.06
N ILE A 214 -27.45 22.24 -19.88
CA ILE A 214 -27.47 20.86 -19.39
C ILE A 214 -28.69 20.10 -19.93
N ARG A 215 -29.72 20.83 -20.40
CA ARG A 215 -30.93 20.27 -21.02
C ARG A 215 -31.27 20.96 -22.34
N ALA A 216 -31.88 20.20 -23.25
CA ALA A 216 -32.19 20.62 -24.63
C ALA A 216 -33.21 21.79 -24.72
N ASP A 217 -33.96 22.05 -23.65
CA ASP A 217 -34.96 23.12 -23.51
C ASP A 217 -34.40 24.40 -22.87
N GLN A 218 -33.13 24.40 -22.44
CA GLN A 218 -32.49 25.60 -21.89
C GLN A 218 -32.01 26.54 -23.00
N VAL A 219 -32.55 27.77 -23.01
CA VAL A 219 -32.01 28.88 -23.82
C VAL A 219 -30.76 29.42 -23.13
N ALA A 220 -29.63 28.75 -23.34
CA ALA A 220 -28.30 29.20 -22.92
C ALA A 220 -27.41 29.42 -24.15
N ALA A 221 -26.51 30.39 -24.09
CA ALA A 221 -25.50 30.58 -25.12
C ALA A 221 -24.57 29.35 -25.17
N ALA A 222 -24.05 29.00 -26.36
CA ALA A 222 -23.09 27.92 -26.50
C ALA A 222 -21.91 28.15 -25.54
N GLY A 223 -21.62 27.19 -24.67
CA GLY A 223 -20.55 27.29 -23.69
C GLY A 223 -19.22 27.58 -24.39
N ALA A 224 -18.46 28.54 -23.88
CA ALA A 224 -17.23 29.01 -24.53
C ALA A 224 -16.16 27.92 -24.71
N PHE A 225 -16.20 26.84 -23.91
CA PHE A 225 -15.16 25.81 -23.87
C PHE A 225 -15.69 24.36 -23.90
N GLY A 226 -16.90 24.15 -24.43
CA GLY A 226 -17.56 22.84 -24.49
C GLY A 226 -18.63 22.64 -23.42
#